data_AF-A0A3D0JEW3-F1
#
_entry.id   AF-A0A3D0JEW3-F1
#
_cell.length_a   1.000
_cell.length_b   1.000
_cell.length_c   1.000
_cell.angle_alpha   90.00
_cell.angle_beta   90.00
_cell.angle_gamma   90.00
#
_symmetry.space_group_name_H-M   'P 1'
#
loop_
_entity.id
_entity.type
_entity.pdbx_description
1 polymer ?
#
loop_
_entity_poly.entity_id
_entity_poly.type
_entity_poly.pdbx_seq_one_letter_code
_entity_poly.pdbx_strand_id
1 'polypeptide(L)'
;MEFGWISIFGASIVAMMMLPKVIYLIMHGSTEYKYKDNILAFLKHFGRISCIVLMWLPLFMEEFGFVSTAAFIAYMVINASLLTAYLISWKHYIKEESFVWKMAIAVLATGIFLISGLLLQHKALIIAAIIYGIGMIKITYKNEKLVRAEDQAI
;
A
#
# COMPACT_ATOMS: atom_id res chain seq x y z
N MET A 1 18.88 16.94 5.95
CA MET A 1 18.83 17.17 4.48
C MET A 1 17.43 17.62 4.18
N GLU A 2 17.25 18.89 3.84
CA GLU A 2 15.94 19.40 3.44
C GLU A 2 15.69 18.98 1.99
N PHE A 3 14.64 18.21 1.78
CA PHE A 3 14.15 17.96 0.44
C PHE A 3 13.10 19.04 0.16
N GLY A 4 13.07 19.54 -1.07
CA GLY A 4 12.10 20.56 -1.47
C GLY A 4 10.64 20.07 -1.33
N TRP A 5 9.71 20.81 -1.90
CA TRP A 5 8.27 20.58 -1.78
C TRP A 5 7.76 19.21 -2.28
N ILE A 6 8.62 18.35 -2.83
CA ILE A 6 8.29 17.04 -3.40
C ILE A 6 9.32 15.99 -2.98
N SER A 7 8.85 14.83 -2.47
CA SER A 7 9.68 13.64 -2.27
C SER A 7 9.76 12.81 -3.54
N ILE A 8 10.83 13.02 -4.32
CA ILE A 8 11.09 12.26 -5.56
C ILE A 8 11.20 10.75 -5.26
N PHE A 9 11.82 10.39 -4.13
CA PHE A 9 11.93 8.99 -3.70
C PHE A 9 10.58 8.38 -3.35
N GLY A 10 9.76 9.12 -2.59
CA GLY A 10 8.40 8.69 -2.26
C GLY A 10 7.53 8.52 -3.51
N ALA A 11 7.59 9.48 -4.45
CA ALA A 11 6.91 9.38 -5.74
C ALA A 11 7.35 8.16 -6.54
N SER A 12 8.66 7.86 -6.56
CA SER A 12 9.22 6.71 -7.28
C SER A 12 8.71 5.38 -6.71
N ILE A 13 8.69 5.24 -5.38
CA ILE A 13 8.15 4.04 -4.72
C ILE A 13 6.66 3.85 -5.04
N VAL A 14 5.86 4.93 -4.93
CA VAL A 14 4.43 4.90 -5.25
C VAL A 14 4.19 4.51 -6.70
N ALA A 15 4.94 5.07 -7.64
CA ALA A 15 4.85 4.73 -9.06
C ALA A 15 5.10 3.24 -9.27
N MET A 16 6.17 2.69 -8.68
CA MET A 16 6.50 1.26 -8.75
C MET A 16 5.41 0.38 -8.11
N MET A 17 4.79 0.81 -7.02
CA MET A 17 3.67 0.09 -6.39
C MET A 17 2.41 0.03 -7.28
N MET A 18 2.17 1.06 -8.10
CA MET A 18 1.00 1.10 -8.97
C MET A 18 1.13 0.22 -10.21
N LEU A 19 2.33 0.09 -10.76
CA LEU A 19 2.59 -0.68 -11.99
C LEU A 19 1.95 -2.07 -12.02
N PRO A 20 2.20 -2.97 -11.06
CA PRO A 20 1.66 -4.33 -11.12
C PRO A 20 0.13 -4.37 -11.04
N LYS A 21 -0.47 -3.41 -10.32
CA LYS A 21 -1.92 -3.31 -10.23
C LYS A 21 -2.56 -2.90 -11.56
N VAL A 22 -1.95 -1.96 -12.28
CA VAL A 22 -2.42 -1.55 -13.61
C VAL A 22 -2.29 -2.70 -14.60
N ILE A 23 -1.16 -3.41 -14.58
CA ILE A 23 -0.94 -4.60 -15.42
C ILE A 23 -2.02 -5.65 -15.15
N TYR A 24 -2.29 -5.97 -13.88
CA TYR A 24 -3.31 -6.97 -13.53
C TYR A 24 -4.73 -6.55 -13.96
N LEU A 25 -5.07 -5.25 -13.83
CA LEU A 25 -6.35 -4.72 -14.30
C LEU A 25 -6.51 -4.87 -15.83
N ILE A 26 -5.45 -4.63 -16.60
CA ILE A 26 -5.47 -4.79 -18.06
C ILE A 26 -5.63 -6.28 -18.43
N MET A 27 -4.99 -7.19 -17.69
CA MET A 27 -5.05 -8.63 -17.98
C MET A 27 -6.39 -9.28 -17.64
N HIS A 28 -7.01 -8.92 -16.51
CA HIS A 28 -8.19 -9.62 -15.97
C HIS A 28 -9.47 -8.75 -15.94
N GLY A 29 -9.39 -7.48 -16.36
CA GLY A 29 -10.54 -6.58 -16.53
C GLY A 29 -11.09 -5.96 -15.24
N SER A 30 -11.09 -6.68 -14.11
CA SER A 30 -11.56 -6.11 -12.83
C SER A 30 -10.74 -6.59 -11.63
N THR A 31 -10.60 -5.72 -10.64
CA THR A 31 -10.03 -6.06 -9.32
C THR A 31 -11.07 -5.90 -8.21
N GLU A 32 -12.35 -6.00 -8.56
CA GLU A 32 -13.43 -5.74 -7.61
C GLU A 32 -13.54 -6.86 -6.58
N TYR A 33 -13.79 -6.47 -5.35
CA TYR A 33 -14.07 -7.43 -4.28
C TYR A 33 -15.56 -7.77 -4.34
N LYS A 34 -15.91 -9.06 -4.31
CA LYS A 34 -17.29 -9.54 -4.19
C LYS A 34 -17.95 -9.04 -2.89
N TYR A 35 -17.18 -8.93 -1.82
CA TYR A 35 -17.67 -8.41 -0.54
C TYR A 35 -17.97 -6.91 -0.63
N LYS A 36 -19.27 -6.56 -0.55
CA LYS A 36 -19.76 -5.18 -0.62
C LYS A 36 -20.02 -4.64 0.79
N ASP A 37 -19.11 -3.82 1.28
CA ASP A 37 -19.24 -3.04 2.51
C ASP A 37 -18.76 -1.63 2.23
N ASN A 38 -19.70 -0.67 2.26
CA ASN A 38 -19.44 0.71 1.87
C ASN A 38 -18.42 1.39 2.79
N ILE A 39 -18.38 1.02 4.08
CA ILE A 39 -17.45 1.59 5.06
C ILE A 39 -16.04 1.06 4.80
N LEU A 40 -15.87 -0.26 4.64
CA LEU A 40 -14.56 -0.85 4.35
C LEU A 40 -14.03 -0.42 2.98
N ALA A 41 -14.91 -0.32 1.98
CA ALA A 41 -14.55 0.23 0.68
C ALA A 41 -14.10 1.68 0.79
N PHE A 42 -14.83 2.53 1.52
CA PHE A 42 -14.45 3.91 1.77
C PHE A 42 -13.09 4.01 2.49
N LEU A 43 -12.90 3.29 3.60
CA LEU A 43 -11.62 3.27 4.34
C LEU A 43 -10.45 2.85 3.44
N LYS A 44 -10.64 1.81 2.63
CA LYS A 44 -9.65 1.35 1.66
C LYS A 44 -9.31 2.45 0.64
N HIS A 45 -10.31 3.01 -0.02
CA HIS A 45 -10.11 3.95 -1.13
C HIS A 45 -9.55 5.28 -0.62
N PHE A 46 -10.18 5.84 0.42
CA PHE A 46 -9.73 7.07 1.05
C PHE A 46 -8.34 6.90 1.64
N GLY A 47 -8.11 5.85 2.43
CA GLY A 47 -6.80 5.57 3.02
C GLY A 47 -5.70 5.43 1.97
N ARG A 48 -5.96 4.72 0.86
CA ARG A 48 -4.98 4.55 -0.21
C ARG A 48 -4.62 5.87 -0.88
N ILE A 49 -5.63 6.66 -1.26
CA ILE A 49 -5.43 7.95 -1.92
C ILE A 49 -4.66 8.89 -0.99
N SER A 50 -5.04 8.96 0.28
CA SER A 50 -4.32 9.73 1.29
C SER A 50 -2.86 9.28 1.42
N CYS A 51 -2.58 7.97 1.47
CA CYS A 51 -1.21 7.46 1.53
C CYS A 51 -0.39 7.85 0.28
N ILE A 52 -0.96 7.67 -0.91
CA ILE A 52 -0.32 8.04 -2.19
C ILE A 52 0.03 9.52 -2.18
N VAL A 53 -0.93 10.38 -1.82
CA VAL A 53 -0.75 11.84 -1.81
C VAL A 53 0.28 12.29 -0.77
N LEU A 54 0.22 11.77 0.44
CA LEU A 54 1.11 12.16 1.54
C LEU A 54 2.54 11.58 1.41
N MET A 55 2.73 10.54 0.60
CA MET A 55 4.05 9.92 0.43
C MET A 55 5.00 10.73 -0.44
N TRP A 56 4.48 11.54 -1.36
CA TRP A 56 5.26 12.40 -2.25
C TRP A 56 5.06 13.90 -2.00
N LEU A 57 3.91 14.32 -1.43
CA LEU A 57 3.66 15.70 -1.02
C LEU A 57 3.74 15.82 0.50
N PRO A 58 4.58 16.73 1.03
CA PRO A 58 4.72 16.97 2.45
C PRO A 58 3.60 17.88 2.99
N LEU A 59 2.34 17.50 2.74
CA LEU A 59 1.21 18.26 3.24
C LEU A 59 1.15 18.10 4.77
N PHE A 60 0.93 19.20 5.49
CA PHE A 60 0.85 19.24 6.96
C PHE A 60 2.18 18.95 7.69
N MET A 61 3.31 19.33 7.10
CA MET A 61 4.64 19.27 7.73
C MET A 61 5.22 20.69 7.88
N GLU A 62 5.78 21.00 9.05
CA GLU A 62 6.55 22.24 9.28
C GLU A 62 7.98 22.13 8.71
N GLU A 63 8.58 20.93 8.81
CA GLU A 63 9.89 20.61 8.21
C GLU A 63 9.80 19.25 7.52
N PHE A 64 10.12 19.19 6.21
CA PHE A 64 10.14 17.95 5.46
C PHE A 64 11.57 17.45 5.24
N GLY A 65 11.90 16.32 5.87
CA GLY A 65 13.21 15.73 5.71
C GLY A 65 13.49 14.57 6.64
N PHE A 66 14.71 14.06 6.54
CA PHE A 66 15.23 13.03 7.42
C PHE A 66 16.02 13.68 8.55
N VAL A 67 15.75 13.23 9.77
CA VAL A 67 16.48 13.65 10.99
C VAL A 67 17.99 13.42 10.85
N SER A 68 18.40 12.41 10.09
CA SER A 68 19.79 12.06 9.88
C SER A 68 20.03 11.35 8.55
N THR A 69 21.29 11.32 8.12
CA THR A 69 21.74 10.51 6.97
C THR A 69 21.46 9.01 7.20
N ALA A 70 21.56 8.55 8.44
CA ALA A 70 21.22 7.16 8.80
C ALA A 70 19.72 6.87 8.58
N ALA A 71 18.83 7.81 8.93
CA ALA A 71 17.39 7.68 8.68
C ALA A 71 17.08 7.66 7.18
N PHE A 72 17.79 8.46 6.38
CA PHE A 72 17.67 8.43 4.91
C PHE A 72 18.12 7.09 4.31
N ILE A 73 19.28 6.57 4.73
CA ILE A 73 19.77 5.26 4.27
C ILE A 73 18.81 4.15 4.69
N ALA A 74 18.34 4.18 5.94
CA ALA A 74 17.34 3.23 6.43
C ALA A 74 16.05 3.29 5.60
N TYR A 75 15.58 4.50 5.26
CA TYR A 75 14.42 4.69 4.39
C TYR A 75 14.61 4.04 3.02
N MET A 76 15.77 4.25 2.39
CA MET A 76 16.08 3.66 1.10
C MET A 76 16.15 2.13 1.18
N VAL A 77 16.89 1.57 2.12
CA VAL A 77 17.10 0.12 2.24
C VAL A 77 15.81 -0.62 2.63
N ILE A 78 15.07 -0.10 3.61
CA ILE A 78 13.86 -0.76 4.09
C ILE A 78 12.75 -0.67 3.04
N ASN A 79 12.54 0.50 2.41
CA ASN A 79 11.53 0.59 1.35
C ASN A 79 11.93 -0.20 0.11
N ALA A 80 13.21 -0.23 -0.28
CA ALA A 80 13.64 -1.06 -1.41
C ALA A 80 13.42 -2.55 -1.16
N SER A 81 13.71 -3.04 0.04
CA SER A 81 13.49 -4.45 0.40
C SER A 81 12.00 -4.81 0.41
N LEU A 82 11.15 -3.97 1.04
CA LEU A 82 9.70 -4.15 1.05
C LEU A 82 9.09 -4.05 -0.35
N LEU A 83 9.53 -3.09 -1.16
CA LEU A 83 9.05 -2.92 -2.53
C LEU A 83 9.44 -4.12 -3.40
N THR A 84 10.64 -4.67 -3.23
CA THR A 84 11.06 -5.89 -3.91
C THR A 84 10.16 -7.07 -3.53
N ALA A 85 9.91 -7.27 -2.23
CA ALA A 85 8.98 -8.30 -1.75
C ALA A 85 7.55 -8.09 -2.28
N TYR A 86 7.10 -6.84 -2.38
CA TYR A 86 5.80 -6.47 -2.92
C TYR A 86 5.67 -6.85 -4.40
N LEU A 87 6.67 -6.52 -5.21
CA LEU A 87 6.70 -6.85 -6.65
C LEU A 87 6.78 -8.36 -6.88
N ILE A 88 7.56 -9.09 -6.08
CA ILE A 88 7.62 -10.56 -6.13
C ILE A 88 6.25 -11.15 -5.80
N SER A 89 5.60 -10.67 -4.72
CA SER A 89 4.27 -11.14 -4.32
C SER A 89 3.24 -10.90 -5.43
N TRP A 90 3.30 -9.76 -6.12
CA TRP A 90 2.48 -9.50 -7.30
C TRP A 90 2.73 -10.47 -8.44
N LYS A 91 4.01 -10.76 -8.76
CA LYS A 91 4.35 -11.73 -9.80
C LYS A 91 3.77 -13.11 -9.53
N HIS A 92 3.75 -13.54 -8.27
CA HIS A 92 3.11 -14.79 -7.86
C HIS A 92 1.57 -14.69 -7.94
N TYR A 93 0.98 -13.59 -7.44
CA TYR A 93 -0.46 -13.36 -7.48
C TYR A 93 -1.04 -13.34 -8.91
N ILE A 94 -0.32 -12.77 -9.88
CA ILE A 94 -0.74 -12.75 -11.29
C ILE A 94 -0.77 -14.17 -11.89
N LYS A 95 0.13 -15.05 -11.44
CA LYS A 95 0.19 -16.44 -11.92
C LYS A 95 -0.85 -17.33 -11.25
N GLU A 96 -1.06 -17.10 -9.96
CA GLU A 96 -1.92 -17.89 -9.11
C GLU A 96 -2.64 -16.94 -8.14
N GLU A 97 -3.95 -16.80 -8.33
CA GLU A 97 -4.80 -15.89 -7.55
C GLU A 97 -5.07 -16.41 -6.12
N SER A 98 -4.00 -16.72 -5.38
CA SER A 98 -4.08 -17.25 -4.03
C SER A 98 -4.34 -16.13 -3.01
N PHE A 99 -5.18 -16.44 -2.04
CA PHE A 99 -5.41 -15.61 -0.86
C PHE A 99 -4.12 -15.19 -0.15
N VAL A 100 -3.15 -16.11 -0.05
CA VAL A 100 -1.88 -15.86 0.66
C VAL A 100 -1.13 -14.71 0.00
N TRP A 101 -0.99 -14.74 -1.33
CA TRP A 101 -0.33 -13.67 -2.09
C TRP A 101 -1.12 -12.37 -2.06
N LYS A 102 -2.45 -12.44 -2.17
CA LYS A 102 -3.32 -11.27 -2.08
C LYS A 102 -3.20 -10.55 -0.72
N MET A 103 -3.16 -11.32 0.37
CA MET A 103 -2.95 -10.80 1.72
C MET A 103 -1.54 -10.26 1.89
N ALA A 104 -0.51 -10.95 1.38
CA ALA A 104 0.87 -10.48 1.42
C ALA A 104 1.02 -9.11 0.74
N ILE A 105 0.43 -8.92 -0.45
CA ILE A 105 0.42 -7.63 -1.17
C ILE A 105 -0.22 -6.52 -0.31
N ALA A 106 -1.34 -6.81 0.37
CA ALA A 106 -2.02 -5.84 1.22
C ALA A 106 -1.17 -5.43 2.45
N VAL A 107 -0.56 -6.41 3.12
CA VAL A 107 0.32 -6.19 4.28
C VAL A 107 1.59 -5.44 3.87
N LEU A 108 2.23 -5.84 2.78
CA LEU A 108 3.44 -5.20 2.27
C LEU A 108 3.17 -3.75 1.86
N ALA A 109 2.06 -3.47 1.15
CA ALA A 109 1.67 -2.10 0.81
C ALA A 109 1.46 -1.24 2.07
N THR A 110 0.81 -1.80 3.09
CA THR A 110 0.60 -1.12 4.37
C THR A 110 1.93 -0.84 5.06
N GLY A 111 2.84 -1.82 5.06
CA GLY A 111 4.18 -1.69 5.65
C GLY A 111 5.02 -0.60 4.99
N ILE A 112 5.00 -0.52 3.65
CA ILE A 112 5.71 0.53 2.89
C ILE A 112 5.22 1.92 3.32
N PHE A 113 3.90 2.15 3.35
CA PHE A 113 3.36 3.46 3.75
C PHE A 113 3.64 3.79 5.22
N LEU A 114 3.51 2.81 6.11
CA LEU A 114 3.70 3.00 7.54
C LEU A 114 5.16 3.32 7.88
N ILE A 115 6.11 2.54 7.34
CA ILE A 115 7.54 2.76 7.55
C ILE A 115 8.00 4.06 6.90
N SER A 116 7.48 4.38 5.72
CA SER A 116 7.73 5.67 5.09
C SER A 116 7.25 6.82 5.98
N GLY A 117 6.05 6.74 6.55
CA GLY A 117 5.53 7.72 7.50
C GLY A 117 6.41 7.87 8.75
N LEU A 118 6.88 6.76 9.32
CA LEU A 118 7.75 6.78 10.50
C LEU A 118 9.11 7.44 10.22
N LEU A 119 9.76 7.07 9.11
CA LEU A 119 11.11 7.54 8.78
C LEU A 119 11.12 8.98 8.23
N LEU A 120 10.02 9.41 7.58
CA LEU A 120 9.80 10.80 7.19
C LEU A 120 9.23 11.65 8.33
N GLN A 121 8.92 11.06 9.49
CA GLN A 121 8.23 11.71 10.61
C GLN A 121 6.84 12.29 10.25
N HIS A 122 6.20 11.72 9.25
CA HIS A 122 4.94 12.19 8.71
C HIS A 122 3.74 11.59 9.46
N LYS A 123 3.29 12.27 10.52
CA LYS A 123 2.15 11.82 11.36
C LYS A 123 0.88 11.54 10.56
N ALA A 124 0.54 12.40 9.59
CA ALA A 124 -0.64 12.19 8.75
C ALA A 124 -0.52 10.94 7.86
N LEU A 125 0.66 10.67 7.30
CA LEU A 125 0.92 9.45 6.51
C LEU A 125 0.80 8.20 7.37
N ILE A 126 1.27 8.23 8.63
CA ILE A 126 1.12 7.12 9.59
C ILE A 126 -0.37 6.83 9.83
N ILE A 127 -1.17 7.86 10.13
CA ILE A 127 -2.62 7.69 10.36
C ILE A 127 -3.30 7.14 9.10
N ALA A 128 -2.99 7.71 7.93
CA ALA A 128 -3.53 7.24 6.66
C ALA A 128 -3.16 5.78 6.37
N ALA A 129 -1.91 5.37 6.67
CA ALA A 129 -1.42 4.01 6.49
C ALA A 129 -2.16 3.02 7.39
N ILE A 130 -2.44 3.40 8.65
CA ILE A 130 -3.23 2.58 9.57
C ILE A 130 -4.65 2.40 9.06
N ILE A 131 -5.32 3.48 8.64
CA ILE A 131 -6.69 3.44 8.08
C ILE A 131 -6.72 2.55 6.83
N TYR A 132 -5.78 2.76 5.92
CA TYR A 132 -5.62 1.96 4.71
C TYR A 132 -5.41 0.48 5.03
N GLY A 133 -4.50 0.17 5.96
CA GLY A 133 -4.18 -1.20 6.37
C GLY A 133 -5.38 -1.92 6.96
N ILE A 134 -6.10 -1.27 7.89
CA ILE A 134 -7.33 -1.82 8.48
C ILE A 134 -8.36 -2.11 7.38
N GLY A 135 -8.59 -1.15 6.47
CA GLY A 135 -9.54 -1.33 5.37
C GLY A 135 -9.13 -2.47 4.43
N MET A 136 -7.89 -2.47 3.96
CA MET A 136 -7.37 -3.44 2.99
C MET A 136 -7.28 -4.86 3.53
N ILE A 137 -6.80 -5.04 4.76
CA ILE A 137 -6.66 -6.38 5.34
C ILE A 137 -8.04 -6.96 5.65
N LYS A 138 -8.93 -6.18 6.28
CA LYS A 138 -10.28 -6.66 6.61
C LYS A 138 -11.10 -6.96 5.37
N ILE A 139 -11.07 -6.12 4.34
CA ILE A 139 -11.85 -6.37 3.12
C ILE A 139 -11.31 -7.59 2.36
N THR A 140 -9.99 -7.80 2.36
CA THR A 140 -9.37 -8.97 1.73
C THR A 140 -9.76 -10.25 2.44
N TYR A 141 -9.70 -10.27 3.77
CA TYR A 141 -10.12 -11.42 4.57
C TYR A 141 -11.62 -11.74 4.40
N LYS A 142 -12.49 -10.73 4.52
CA LYS A 142 -13.95 -10.93 4.40
C LYS A 142 -14.35 -11.40 3.01
N ASN A 143 -13.68 -10.89 1.97
CA ASN A 143 -13.92 -11.32 0.60
C ASN A 143 -13.54 -12.78 0.38
N GLU A 144 -12.38 -13.21 0.89
CA GLU A 144 -11.96 -14.60 0.78
C GLU A 144 -12.96 -15.53 1.47
N LYS A 145 -13.39 -15.16 2.68
CA LYS A 145 -14.39 -15.92 3.43
C LYS A 145 -15.70 -16.05 2.66
N LEU A 146 -16.13 -14.99 1.97
CA LEU A 146 -17.35 -15.00 1.15
C LEU A 146 -17.18 -15.92 -0.06
N VAL A 147 -16.10 -15.79 -0.83
CA VAL A 147 -15.82 -16.63 -2.00
C VAL A 147 -15.82 -18.11 -1.62
N ARG A 148 -15.13 -18.47 -0.53
CA ARG A 148 -15.08 -19.85 -0.06
C ARG A 148 -16.43 -20.40 0.39
N ALA A 149 -17.28 -19.58 0.99
CA ALA A 149 -18.62 -19.99 1.40
C ALA A 149 -19.54 -20.24 0.18
N GLU A 150 -19.39 -19.44 -0.89
CA GLU A 150 -20.10 -19.65 -2.16
C GLU A 150 -19.66 -20.96 -2.82
N ASP A 151 -18.34 -21.23 -2.88
CA ASP A 151 -17.81 -22.45 -3.49
C ASP A 151 -18.23 -23.74 -2.76
N GLN A 152 -18.52 -23.66 -1.46
CA GLN A 152 -19.03 -24.78 -0.66
C GLN A 152 -20.55 -24.99 -0.76
N ALA A 153 -21.27 -24.01 -1.31
CA ALA A 153 -22.72 -24.05 -1.48
C ALA A 153 -23.16 -24.58 -2.86
N ILE A 154 -22.20 -24.85 -3.75
CA ILE A 154 -22.36 -25.42 -5.10
C ILE A 154 -21.98 -26.91 -5.06
#